data_AF-A0A3Q7Q0G5-F1
#
_entry.id   AF-A0A3Q7Q0G5-F1
#
_cell.length_a   1.000
_cell.length_b   1.000
_cell.length_c   1.000
_cell.angle_alpha   90.00
_cell.angle_beta   90.00
_cell.angle_gamma   90.00
#
_symmetry.space_group_name_H-M   'P 1'
#
loop_
_entity.id
_entity.type
_entity.pdbx_description
1 polymer ?
#
loop_
_entity_poly.entity_id
_entity_poly.type
_entity_poly.pdbx_seq_one_letter_code
_entity_poly.pdbx_strand_id
1 'polypeptide(L)'
;MTKILKNPRAYTMPTFKEESTVSRLTTKSHYISTGPEFNRVLFNFGRQSPLILYYLKMHELAGISKAPRQTKIKLTEISQEPPPAPTYRDVIKEAKRQFARNQKEFRIEKHRINEEIKLLKQRQERIDKELDRLQAKATKKPYEVKNDFENFLHKLHSEARAKKEFLASLSSSSSTEDYNYEEEESPEKPEMNCV
;
A
#
# COMPACT_ATOMS: atom_id res chain seq x y z
N MET A 1 36.55 -6.28 -68.75
CA MET A 1 35.39 -5.39 -69.02
C MET A 1 34.54 -5.28 -67.76
N THR A 2 34.45 -4.09 -67.21
CA THR A 2 33.77 -3.71 -65.95
C THR A 2 32.29 -3.38 -66.17
N LYS A 3 31.38 -3.85 -65.30
CA LYS A 3 30.02 -3.32 -65.10
C LYS A 3 29.63 -3.56 -63.62
N ILE A 4 30.00 -2.65 -62.71
CA ILE A 4 29.20 -1.53 -62.15
C ILE A 4 27.98 -2.00 -61.35
N LEU A 5 28.11 -1.94 -60.02
CA LEU A 5 27.04 -1.98 -59.02
C LEU A 5 25.96 -0.93 -59.32
N LYS A 6 24.68 -1.31 -59.27
CA LYS A 6 23.56 -0.38 -59.16
C LYS A 6 22.94 -0.49 -57.76
N ASN A 7 23.00 0.62 -57.01
CA ASN A 7 22.37 0.78 -55.70
C ASN A 7 20.83 0.75 -55.78
N PRO A 8 20.12 0.21 -54.78
CA PRO A 8 18.68 0.37 -54.62
C PRO A 8 18.40 1.64 -53.82
N ARG A 9 18.26 2.79 -54.49
CA ARG A 9 17.78 4.03 -53.86
C ARG A 9 16.87 4.78 -54.83
N ALA A 10 15.62 4.34 -54.92
CA ALA A 10 14.50 5.16 -55.41
C ALA A 10 13.20 4.35 -55.30
N TYR A 11 12.57 4.35 -54.12
CA TYR A 11 11.11 4.37 -53.98
C TYR A 11 10.78 4.65 -52.51
N THR A 12 10.96 5.90 -52.10
CA THR A 12 10.40 6.40 -50.84
C THR A 12 9.14 7.18 -51.22
N MET A 13 7.99 6.52 -51.18
CA MET A 13 6.71 7.24 -51.18
C MET A 13 6.58 7.93 -49.82
N PRO A 14 6.18 9.22 -49.76
CA PRO A 14 5.84 9.85 -48.50
C PRO A 14 4.50 9.28 -48.06
N THR A 15 4.51 8.29 -47.16
CA THR A 15 3.31 7.96 -46.40
C THR A 15 2.99 9.18 -45.56
N PHE A 16 1.85 9.79 -45.91
CA PHE A 16 1.19 10.84 -45.16
C PHE A 16 1.39 10.60 -43.66
N LYS A 17 2.00 11.58 -42.99
CA LYS A 17 1.77 11.79 -41.57
C LYS A 17 0.32 12.23 -41.42
N GLU A 18 -0.58 11.28 -41.54
CA GLU A 18 -1.85 11.37 -40.83
C GLU A 18 -1.46 11.17 -39.37
N GLU A 19 -1.04 12.28 -38.75
CA GLU A 19 -1.06 12.44 -37.31
C GLU A 19 -2.49 12.19 -36.91
N SER A 20 -2.77 10.91 -36.69
CA SER A 20 -4.03 10.43 -36.25
C SER A 20 -4.24 11.15 -34.92
N THR A 21 -5.11 12.14 -34.95
CA THR A 21 -5.88 12.66 -33.82
C THR A 21 -6.81 11.57 -33.29
N VAL A 22 -6.32 10.32 -33.27
CA VAL A 22 -6.83 9.22 -32.49
C VAL A 22 -6.61 9.67 -31.06
N SER A 23 -7.68 10.25 -30.53
CA SER A 23 -7.96 10.49 -29.13
C SER A 23 -7.08 9.57 -28.29
N ARG A 24 -6.29 10.13 -27.36
CA ARG A 24 -5.57 9.35 -26.33
C ARG A 24 -6.52 8.28 -25.83
N LEU A 25 -6.42 7.07 -26.39
CA LEU A 25 -7.20 5.95 -25.95
C LEU A 25 -6.73 5.81 -24.52
N THR A 26 -7.63 6.13 -23.58
CA THR A 26 -7.33 6.01 -22.17
C THR A 26 -7.01 4.54 -21.98
N THR A 27 -5.71 4.21 -21.92
CA THR A 27 -5.24 2.85 -21.70
C THR A 27 -5.90 2.41 -20.40
N LYS A 28 -6.96 1.61 -20.52
CA LYS A 28 -7.73 1.16 -19.37
C LYS A 28 -6.83 0.17 -18.64
N SER A 29 -6.53 0.46 -17.38
CA SER A 29 -5.88 -0.52 -16.52
C SER A 29 -6.83 -1.68 -16.23
N HIS A 30 -6.28 -2.82 -15.81
CA HIS A 30 -7.09 -3.98 -15.43
C HIS A 30 -7.64 -3.84 -14.01
N TYR A 31 -8.75 -4.52 -13.76
CA TYR A 31 -9.30 -4.65 -12.42
C TYR A 31 -8.34 -5.40 -11.50
N ILE A 32 -8.39 -5.09 -10.20
CA ILE A 32 -7.57 -5.72 -9.17
C ILE A 32 -8.18 -7.07 -8.71
N SER A 33 -9.38 -7.38 -9.18
CA SER A 33 -10.07 -8.63 -8.90
C SER A 33 -9.49 -9.81 -9.65
N THR A 34 -9.88 -11.00 -9.21
CA THR A 34 -9.75 -12.23 -9.99
C THR A 34 -10.34 -12.03 -11.39
N GLY A 35 -9.65 -12.58 -12.39
CA GLY A 35 -10.15 -12.58 -13.77
C GLY A 35 -11.42 -13.42 -13.93
N PRO A 36 -12.00 -13.44 -15.13
CA PRO A 36 -13.18 -14.26 -15.41
C PRO A 36 -12.91 -15.73 -15.10
N GLU A 37 -13.90 -16.40 -14.50
CA GLU A 37 -13.82 -17.84 -14.29
C GLU A 37 -14.20 -18.57 -15.57
N PHE A 38 -13.41 -19.60 -15.92
CA PHE A 38 -13.58 -20.35 -17.16
C PHE A 38 -13.90 -21.81 -16.87
N ASN A 39 -14.99 -22.30 -17.43
CA ASN A 39 -15.34 -23.71 -17.39
C ASN A 39 -15.06 -24.38 -18.74
N ARG A 40 -14.46 -25.57 -18.68
CA ARG A 40 -14.23 -26.40 -19.87
C ARG A 40 -15.46 -27.25 -20.13
N VAL A 41 -16.32 -26.78 -21.02
CA VAL A 41 -17.54 -27.49 -21.40
C VAL A 41 -17.22 -28.44 -22.56
N LEU A 42 -17.74 -29.66 -22.47
CA LEU A 42 -17.61 -30.64 -23.55
C LEU A 42 -18.60 -30.31 -24.67
N PHE A 43 -18.07 -30.02 -25.85
CA PHE A 43 -18.89 -29.87 -27.04
C PHE A 43 -19.34 -31.25 -27.51
N ASN A 44 -20.63 -31.51 -27.36
CA ASN A 44 -21.23 -32.78 -27.70
C ASN A 44 -21.61 -32.80 -29.19
N PHE A 45 -20.75 -33.38 -30.03
CA PHE A 45 -21.10 -33.71 -31.43
C PHE A 45 -22.26 -34.71 -31.56
N GLY A 46 -22.57 -35.42 -30.47
CA GLY A 46 -23.63 -36.42 -30.42
C GLY A 46 -25.05 -35.85 -30.35
N ARG A 47 -25.25 -34.52 -30.43
CA ARG A 47 -26.60 -33.92 -30.49
C ARG A 47 -27.03 -33.64 -31.93
N GLN A 48 -28.30 -33.94 -32.21
CA GLN A 48 -28.99 -33.85 -33.50
C GLN A 48 -29.21 -32.40 -33.98
N SER A 49 -28.20 -31.51 -33.95
CA SER A 49 -28.34 -30.22 -34.63
C SER A 49 -28.35 -30.46 -36.14
N PRO A 50 -29.43 -30.14 -36.87
CA PRO A 50 -29.54 -30.42 -38.30
C PRO A 50 -28.45 -29.71 -39.11
N LEU A 51 -28.05 -28.51 -38.68
CA LEU A 51 -27.00 -27.71 -39.31
C LEU A 51 -25.61 -28.35 -39.16
N ILE A 52 -25.26 -28.82 -37.96
CA ILE A 52 -23.96 -29.48 -37.71
C ILE A 52 -23.92 -30.81 -38.47
N LEU A 53 -25.02 -31.58 -38.43
CA LEU A 53 -25.12 -32.83 -39.17
C LEU A 53 -24.99 -32.62 -40.68
N TYR A 54 -25.65 -31.59 -41.23
CA TYR A 54 -25.57 -31.23 -42.63
C TYR A 54 -24.14 -30.84 -43.04
N TYR A 55 -23.48 -29.98 -42.26
CA TYR A 55 -22.09 -29.59 -42.49
C TYR A 55 -21.14 -30.80 -42.49
N LEU A 56 -21.24 -31.69 -41.50
CA LEU A 56 -20.42 -32.89 -41.42
C LEU A 56 -20.67 -33.85 -42.59
N LYS A 57 -21.93 -33.95 -43.06
CA LYS A 57 -22.32 -34.75 -44.23
C LYS A 57 -21.75 -34.16 -45.52
N MET A 58 -21.81 -32.85 -45.70
CA MET A 58 -21.31 -32.15 -46.88
C MET A 58 -19.79 -32.24 -47.05
N HIS A 59 -19.04 -32.32 -45.94
CA HIS A 59 -17.58 -32.43 -45.95
C HIS A 59 -17.05 -33.87 -45.89
N GLU A 60 -17.90 -34.88 -46.15
CA GLU A 60 -17.56 -36.32 -46.16
C GLU A 60 -16.97 -36.85 -44.82
N LEU A 61 -17.15 -36.10 -43.74
CA LEU A 61 -16.74 -36.48 -42.39
C LEU A 61 -17.70 -37.50 -41.73
N ALA A 62 -18.61 -38.09 -42.52
CA ALA A 62 -19.62 -39.03 -42.08
C ALA A 62 -19.05 -40.36 -41.54
N GLY A 63 -17.82 -40.73 -41.94
CA GLY A 63 -17.13 -41.93 -41.47
C GLY A 63 -16.66 -41.86 -40.00
N ILE A 64 -16.58 -40.66 -39.43
CA ILE A 64 -16.14 -40.46 -38.03
C ILE A 64 -17.25 -40.84 -37.04
N SER A 65 -18.49 -41.03 -37.51
CA SER A 65 -19.61 -41.54 -36.68
C SER A 65 -19.38 -42.95 -36.13
N LYS A 66 -18.45 -43.71 -36.73
CA LYS A 66 -18.02 -45.05 -36.27
C LYS A 66 -16.70 -45.05 -35.49
N ALA A 67 -15.96 -43.94 -35.48
CA ALA A 67 -14.78 -43.81 -34.63
C ALA A 67 -15.25 -43.81 -33.16
N PRO A 68 -14.53 -44.48 -32.23
CA PRO A 68 -14.90 -44.48 -30.83
C PRO A 68 -15.02 -43.02 -30.38
N ARG A 69 -16.08 -42.72 -29.61
CA ARG A 69 -16.56 -41.40 -29.14
C ARG A 69 -15.52 -40.58 -28.35
N GLN A 70 -14.30 -40.42 -28.87
CA GLN A 70 -13.12 -40.06 -28.12
C GLN A 70 -12.64 -38.64 -28.41
N THR A 71 -12.98 -38.05 -29.57
CA THR A 71 -12.64 -36.65 -29.86
C THR A 71 -13.64 -35.70 -29.20
N LYS A 72 -13.56 -35.59 -27.88
CA LYS A 72 -14.28 -34.58 -27.10
C LYS A 72 -13.66 -33.21 -27.39
N ILE A 73 -14.28 -32.40 -28.25
CA ILE A 73 -13.89 -30.99 -28.37
C ILE A 73 -14.23 -30.31 -27.05
N LYS A 74 -13.24 -29.68 -26.43
CA LYS A 74 -13.41 -28.87 -25.23
C LYS A 74 -13.53 -27.42 -25.67
N LEU A 75 -14.64 -26.78 -25.33
CA LEU A 75 -14.79 -25.33 -25.46
C LEU A 75 -14.58 -24.70 -24.08
N THR A 76 -13.96 -23.53 -24.06
CA THR A 76 -13.78 -22.73 -22.84
C THR A 76 -14.89 -21.70 -22.83
N GLU A 77 -15.80 -21.80 -21.86
CA GLU A 77 -16.90 -20.85 -21.67
C GLU A 77 -16.62 -20.01 -20.42
N ILE A 78 -16.95 -18.72 -20.47
CA ILE A 78 -16.90 -17.84 -19.28
C ILE A 78 -18.10 -18.19 -18.43
N SER A 79 -17.88 -18.77 -17.26
CA SER A 79 -18.96 -19.19 -16.36
C SER A 79 -19.43 -18.08 -15.44
N GLN A 80 -18.53 -17.16 -15.09
CA GLN A 80 -18.83 -16.00 -14.26
C GLN A 80 -18.03 -14.78 -14.74
N GLU A 81 -18.74 -13.69 -15.00
CA GLU A 81 -18.09 -12.39 -15.21
C GLU A 81 -17.60 -11.83 -13.88
N PRO A 82 -16.39 -11.26 -13.83
CA PRO A 82 -15.86 -10.72 -12.60
C PRO A 82 -16.70 -9.52 -12.13
N PRO A 83 -16.99 -9.40 -10.83
CA PRO A 83 -17.73 -8.26 -10.31
C PRO A 83 -16.97 -6.94 -10.56
N PRO A 84 -17.68 -5.81 -10.65
CA PRO A 84 -17.04 -4.51 -10.85
C PRO A 84 -16.13 -4.19 -9.66
N ALA A 85 -14.82 -4.21 -9.90
CA ALA A 85 -13.79 -3.99 -8.90
C ALA A 85 -13.01 -2.68 -9.18
N PRO A 86 -12.29 -2.12 -8.21
CA PRO A 86 -11.41 -1.00 -8.48
C PRO A 86 -10.29 -1.42 -9.45
N THR A 87 -9.90 -0.47 -10.30
CA THR A 87 -8.83 -0.68 -11.26
C THR A 87 -7.47 -0.41 -10.63
N TYR A 88 -6.38 -1.02 -11.13
CA TYR A 88 -5.03 -0.71 -10.64
C TYR A 88 -4.73 0.80 -10.67
N ARG A 89 -5.19 1.51 -11.70
CA ARG A 89 -5.05 2.97 -11.79
C ARG A 89 -5.78 3.71 -10.66
N ASP A 90 -6.94 3.22 -10.23
CA ASP A 90 -7.73 3.84 -9.17
C ASP A 90 -7.01 3.69 -7.83
N VAL A 91 -6.52 2.49 -7.53
CA VAL A 91 -5.75 2.23 -6.31
C VAL A 91 -4.43 3.00 -6.31
N ILE A 92 -3.71 3.06 -7.43
CA ILE A 92 -2.48 3.88 -7.53
C ILE A 92 -2.81 5.36 -7.32
N LYS A 93 -3.92 5.86 -7.86
CA LYS A 93 -4.36 7.26 -7.69
C LYS A 93 -4.72 7.53 -6.23
N GLU A 94 -5.44 6.62 -5.59
CA GLU A 94 -5.80 6.72 -4.18
C GLU A 94 -4.57 6.68 -3.29
N ALA A 95 -3.66 5.73 -3.51
CA ALA A 95 -2.40 5.62 -2.78
C ALA A 95 -1.57 6.91 -2.88
N LYS A 96 -1.47 7.50 -4.09
CA LYS A 96 -0.81 8.80 -4.28
C LYS A 96 -1.48 9.93 -3.48
N ARG A 97 -2.82 9.93 -3.42
CA ARG A 97 -3.57 10.91 -2.62
C ARG A 97 -3.32 10.72 -1.12
N GLN A 98 -3.30 9.48 -0.64
CA GLN A 98 -2.98 9.19 0.76
C GLN A 98 -1.54 9.59 1.09
N PHE A 99 -0.59 9.28 0.22
CA PHE A 99 0.80 9.69 0.43
C PHE A 99 0.95 11.22 0.56
N ALA A 100 0.23 11.99 -0.26
CA ALA A 100 0.24 13.46 -0.16
C ALA A 100 -0.36 13.98 1.17
N ARG A 101 -1.42 13.33 1.68
CA ARG A 101 -2.01 13.65 3.00
C ARG A 101 -1.04 13.33 4.13
N ASN A 102 -0.50 12.12 4.15
CA ASN A 102 0.46 11.67 5.15
C ASN A 102 1.70 12.57 5.16
N GLN A 103 2.19 12.98 3.99
CA GLN A 103 3.32 13.91 3.91
C GLN A 103 3.01 15.27 4.55
N LYS A 104 1.79 15.79 4.37
CA LYS A 104 1.35 17.04 4.99
C LYS A 104 1.23 16.88 6.51
N GLU A 105 0.57 15.82 6.96
CA GLU A 105 0.41 15.50 8.38
C GLU A 105 1.75 15.32 9.08
N PHE A 106 2.67 14.57 8.48
CA PHE A 106 4.02 14.42 8.99
C PHE A 106 4.74 15.75 9.20
N ARG A 107 4.59 16.72 8.28
CA ARG A 107 5.19 18.05 8.43
C ARG A 107 4.60 18.81 9.61
N ILE A 108 3.27 18.73 9.78
CA ILE A 108 2.56 19.40 10.88
C ILE A 108 3.01 18.78 12.21
N GLU A 109 2.98 17.46 12.32
CA GLU A 109 3.32 16.75 13.54
C GLU A 109 4.80 16.93 13.91
N LYS A 110 5.69 16.88 12.91
CA LYS A 110 7.12 17.22 13.11
C LYS A 110 7.29 18.62 13.70
N HIS A 111 6.53 19.61 13.21
CA HIS A 111 6.61 20.96 13.77
C HIS A 111 6.08 21.01 15.21
N ARG A 112 4.95 20.35 15.48
CA ARG A 112 4.36 20.23 16.82
C ARG A 112 5.34 19.65 17.83
N ILE A 113 5.95 18.51 17.48
CA ILE A 113 6.95 17.83 18.31
C ILE A 113 8.17 18.73 18.55
N ASN A 114 8.64 19.44 17.52
CA ASN A 114 9.79 20.34 17.67
C ASN A 114 9.51 21.49 18.66
N GLU A 115 8.31 22.08 18.62
CA GLU A 115 7.93 23.10 19.60
C GLU A 115 7.81 22.51 21.01
N GLU A 116 7.27 21.30 21.15
CA GLU A 116 7.21 20.60 22.44
C GLU A 116 8.62 20.32 23.00
N ILE A 117 9.54 19.82 22.17
CA ILE A 117 10.95 19.62 22.55
C ILE A 117 11.58 20.94 23.00
N LYS A 118 11.32 22.04 22.30
CA LYS A 118 11.83 23.36 22.66
C LYS A 118 11.32 23.81 24.03
N LEU A 119 10.02 23.61 24.31
CA LEU A 119 9.43 23.90 25.62
C LEU A 119 10.04 23.05 26.74
N LEU A 120 10.25 21.75 26.47
CA LEU A 120 10.89 20.84 27.44
C LEU A 120 12.32 21.25 27.74
N LYS A 121 13.12 21.62 26.72
CA LYS A 121 14.47 22.16 26.90
C LYS A 121 14.48 23.43 27.74
N GLN A 122 13.55 24.35 27.47
CA GLN A 122 13.45 25.58 28.26
C GLN A 122 13.08 25.29 29.72
N ARG A 123 12.20 24.32 29.97
CA ARG A 123 11.85 23.90 31.33
C ARG A 123 13.06 23.31 32.05
N GLN A 124 13.81 22.44 31.37
CA GLN A 124 15.03 21.86 31.91
C GLN A 124 16.05 22.94 32.29
N GLU A 125 16.29 23.91 31.40
CA GLU A 125 17.22 25.03 31.69
C GLU A 125 16.80 25.85 32.91
N ARG A 126 15.49 26.06 33.12
CA ARG A 126 15.00 26.75 34.34
C ARG A 126 15.26 25.93 35.60
N ILE A 127 15.10 24.61 35.53
CA ILE A 127 15.36 23.68 36.63
C ILE A 127 16.84 23.70 36.97
N ASP A 128 17.71 23.60 35.98
CA ASP A 128 19.16 23.60 36.16
C ASP A 128 19.63 24.90 36.84
N LYS A 129 19.13 26.06 36.38
CA LYS A 129 19.43 27.36 37.00
C LYS A 129 19.00 27.46 38.46
N GLU A 130 17.81 26.94 38.80
CA GLU A 130 17.34 26.91 40.20
C GLU A 130 18.17 25.94 41.04
N LEU A 131 18.58 24.81 40.49
CA LEU A 131 19.47 23.85 41.15
C LEU A 131 20.83 24.49 41.44
N ASP A 132 21.45 25.13 40.45
CA ASP A 132 22.72 25.87 40.63
C ASP A 132 22.59 26.94 41.72
N ARG A 133 21.47 27.67 41.73
CA ARG A 133 21.19 28.68 42.77
C ARG A 133 21.09 28.04 44.15
N LEU A 134 20.35 26.94 44.28
CA LEU A 134 20.18 26.21 45.54
C LEU A 134 21.50 25.62 46.02
N GLN A 135 22.30 25.04 45.11
CA GLN A 135 23.62 24.52 45.41
C GLN A 135 24.55 25.63 45.92
N ALA A 136 24.61 26.77 45.23
CA ALA A 136 25.41 27.91 45.65
C ALA A 136 24.98 28.47 47.03
N LYS A 137 23.68 28.47 47.32
CA LYS A 137 23.18 28.84 48.66
C LYS A 137 23.54 27.77 49.70
N ALA A 138 23.45 26.48 49.37
CA ALA A 138 23.72 25.38 50.31
C ALA A 138 25.18 25.40 50.77
N THR A 139 26.11 25.71 49.87
CA THR A 139 27.53 25.88 50.21
C THR A 139 27.75 27.04 51.19
N LYS A 140 26.94 28.10 51.14
CA LYS A 140 27.08 29.27 52.02
C LYS A 140 26.32 29.13 53.34
N LYS A 141 25.11 28.55 53.29
CA LYS A 141 24.14 28.50 54.39
C LYS A 141 23.31 27.21 54.38
N PRO A 142 23.86 26.09 54.84
CA PRO A 142 23.26 24.76 54.67
C PRO A 142 21.92 24.58 55.41
N TYR A 143 21.74 25.24 56.55
CA TYR A 143 20.53 25.10 57.38
C TYR A 143 19.34 25.92 56.86
N GLU A 144 19.58 27.07 56.22
CA GLU A 144 18.54 27.95 55.67
C GLU A 144 17.98 27.44 54.33
N VAL A 145 18.75 26.62 53.60
CA VAL A 145 18.38 26.16 52.25
C VAL A 145 17.36 25.02 52.24
N LYS A 146 17.16 24.32 53.36
CA LYS A 146 16.21 23.20 53.45
C LYS A 146 14.80 23.60 53.02
N ASN A 147 14.30 24.72 53.52
CA ASN A 147 12.96 25.22 53.20
C ASN A 147 12.85 25.64 51.71
N ASP A 148 13.89 26.28 51.16
CA ASP A 148 13.95 26.63 49.73
C ASP A 148 13.92 25.37 48.84
N PHE A 149 14.62 24.30 49.25
CA PHE A 149 14.65 23.03 48.54
C PHE A 149 13.31 22.28 48.62
N GLU A 150 12.67 22.23 49.80
CA GLU A 150 11.34 21.64 49.97
C GLU A 150 10.29 22.34 49.10
N ASN A 151 10.30 23.68 49.07
CA ASN A 151 9.42 24.46 48.20
C ASN A 151 9.67 24.18 46.71
N PHE A 152 10.93 24.03 46.32
CA PHE A 152 11.31 23.67 44.95
C PHE A 152 10.78 22.28 44.56
N LEU A 153 10.97 21.28 45.42
CA LEU A 153 10.43 19.94 45.19
C LEU A 153 8.90 19.92 45.11
N HIS A 154 8.22 20.60 46.04
CA HIS A 154 6.77 20.70 46.02
C HIS A 154 6.24 21.31 44.72
N LYS A 155 6.92 22.35 44.21
CA LYS A 155 6.60 22.96 42.91
C LYS A 155 6.80 21.97 41.74
N LEU A 156 7.87 21.19 41.74
CA LEU A 156 8.11 20.17 40.70
C LEU A 156 7.05 19.07 40.72
N HIS A 157 6.69 18.57 41.90
CA HIS A 157 5.67 17.54 42.06
C HIS A 157 4.28 18.02 41.65
N SER A 158 3.89 19.24 42.04
CA SER A 158 2.61 19.82 41.65
C SER A 158 2.50 20.02 40.13
N GLU A 159 3.56 20.51 39.47
CA GLU A 159 3.57 20.65 38.01
C GLU A 159 3.51 19.28 37.29
N ALA A 160 4.22 18.28 37.80
CA ALA A 160 4.18 16.92 37.25
C ALA A 160 2.78 16.28 37.38
N ARG A 161 2.13 16.49 38.53
CA ARG A 161 0.77 16.01 38.78
C ARG A 161 -0.24 16.67 37.83
N ALA A 162 -0.19 18.00 37.68
CA ALA A 162 -1.06 18.73 36.77
C ALA A 162 -0.91 18.26 35.31
N LYS A 163 0.32 18.00 34.87
CA LYS A 163 0.57 17.44 33.52
C LYS A 163 -0.01 16.04 33.35
N LYS A 164 0.14 15.17 34.35
CA LYS A 164 -0.42 13.82 34.32
C LYS A 164 -1.95 13.83 34.25
N GLU A 165 -2.59 14.70 35.04
CA GLU A 165 -4.05 14.87 35.06
C GLU A 165 -4.59 15.43 33.73
N PHE A 166 -3.85 16.37 33.11
CA PHE A 166 -4.19 16.88 31.78
C PHE A 166 -4.11 15.79 30.69
N LEU A 167 -3.03 14.99 30.69
CA LEU A 167 -2.89 13.87 29.75
C LEU A 167 -3.95 12.78 29.97
N ALA A 168 -4.27 12.45 31.23
CA ALA A 168 -5.32 11.49 31.55
C ALA A 168 -6.70 11.97 31.05
N SER A 169 -6.98 13.27 31.17
CA SER A 169 -8.24 13.88 30.71
C SER A 169 -8.38 13.85 29.17
N LEU A 170 -7.27 14.06 28.45
CA LEU A 170 -7.21 13.91 26.99
C LEU A 170 -7.48 12.46 26.55
N SER A 171 -6.92 11.48 27.27
CA SER A 171 -7.15 10.06 26.98
C SER A 171 -8.59 9.63 27.22
N SER A 172 -9.27 10.16 28.25
CA SER A 172 -10.69 9.86 28.51
C SER A 172 -11.67 10.48 27.50
N SER A 173 -11.24 11.46 26.71
CA SER A 173 -12.09 12.11 25.69
C SER A 173 -11.92 11.52 24.28
N SER A 174 -10.95 10.63 24.06
CA SER A 174 -10.65 10.02 22.75
C SER A 174 -11.21 8.60 22.69
N SER A 175 -12.54 8.44 22.59
CA SER A 175 -13.16 7.17 22.20
C SER A 175 -13.38 7.12 20.69
N THR A 176 -12.39 6.67 19.92
CA THR A 176 -12.63 6.03 18.62
C THR A 176 -11.45 5.13 18.25
N GLU A 177 -11.81 3.85 18.09
CA GLU A 177 -11.14 2.75 17.39
C GLU A 177 -9.97 2.05 18.11
N ASP A 178 -10.35 0.96 18.78
CA ASP A 178 -9.50 -0.15 19.19
C ASP A 178 -8.73 -0.72 17.98
N TYR A 179 -7.44 -0.39 17.88
CA TYR A 179 -6.52 -1.20 17.08
C TYR A 179 -6.02 -2.35 17.97
N ASN A 180 -6.58 -3.54 17.74
CA ASN A 180 -6.09 -4.80 18.30
C ASN A 180 -4.70 -5.09 17.70
N TYR A 181 -3.65 -4.91 18.50
CA TYR A 181 -2.28 -5.31 18.15
C TYR A 181 -2.11 -6.75 18.65
N GLU A 182 -2.31 -7.72 17.78
CA GLU A 182 -1.92 -9.11 18.07
C GLU A 182 -0.38 -9.16 18.11
N GLU A 183 0.14 -9.35 19.32
CA GLU A 183 1.55 -9.54 19.63
C GLU A 183 1.90 -11.00 19.28
N GLU A 184 2.44 -11.25 18.09
CA GLU A 184 3.07 -12.55 17.80
C GLU A 184 4.39 -12.65 18.57
N GLU A 185 4.31 -13.35 19.69
CA GLU A 185 5.41 -13.86 20.51
C GLU A 185 6.21 -14.90 19.72
N SER A 186 7.43 -14.56 19.31
CA SER A 186 8.41 -15.51 18.80
C SER A 186 9.35 -15.95 19.93
N PRO A 187 9.40 -17.24 20.32
CA PRO A 187 10.42 -17.74 21.20
C PRO A 187 11.62 -18.22 20.37
N GLU A 188 12.62 -17.36 20.19
CA GLU A 188 13.93 -17.79 19.69
C GLU A 188 14.70 -18.45 20.85
N LYS A 189 14.74 -19.79 20.85
CA LYS A 189 15.56 -20.59 21.76
C LYS A 189 17.05 -20.40 21.45
N PRO A 190 17.94 -20.42 22.45
CA PRO A 190 19.37 -20.48 22.21
C PRO A 190 19.80 -21.94 21.99
N GLU A 191 20.42 -22.24 20.84
CA GLU A 191 21.25 -23.43 20.70
C GLU A 191 22.69 -23.07 21.07
N MET A 192 23.04 -23.41 22.31
CA MET A 192 24.41 -23.63 22.75
C MET A 192 24.61 -25.14 22.72
N ASN A 193 25.59 -25.62 21.94
CA ASN A 193 26.40 -26.79 22.30
C ASN A 193 27.64 -26.87 21.40
N CYS A 194 28.79 -26.91 22.06
CA CYS A 194 30.12 -27.19 21.54
C CYS A 194 30.26 -28.65 21.10
N VAL A 195 31.03 -28.89 20.02
CA VAL A 195 32.25 -29.74 19.98
C VAL A 195 33.18 -29.16 18.91
#